data_AF-A0A3B9YAL8-F1
#
_entry.id   AF-A0A3B9YAL8-F1
#
_cell.length_a   1.000
_cell.length_b   1.000
_cell.length_c   1.000
_cell.angle_alpha   90.00
_cell.angle_beta   90.00
_cell.angle_gamma   90.00
#
_symmetry.space_group_name_H-M   'P 1'
#
loop_
_entity.id
_entity.type
_entity.pdbx_description
1 polymer ?
#
loop_
_entity_poly.entity_id
_entity_poly.type
_entity_poly.pdbx_seq_one_letter_code
_entity_poly.pdbx_strand_id
1 'polypeptide(L)'
;PLLLVLDDLHWTDSSSRELLAYITRHIQDERIVLLGTCRDVELAPSHGLRTLIADLRREQAIVTVAVQPLTLSQIGTLVAHLPQNIVHSIQSQAAGNPFFAEELARVSESAQIMPSHAEFHNHGISSPAIGRADEGDTLRVSPNSTLPEGIAAVLERRLGRLSSECQVLLGKAAVLGGSFEFGQLLLMANEHQEDAILDLLEEALRAGLLTEEGAGSCITYHFWHPLIVSHLYEHLSAARCAQLHRRAASALLQVHHGHEGAIAAAITHHLSKGGAEPDQIAHYAELAGNQAYSLSAFV
;
A
#
# COMPACT_ATOMS: atom_id res chain seq x y z
N PRO A 1 -32.98 17.61 -21.88
CA PRO A 1 -31.91 16.60 -21.85
C PRO A 1 -31.81 16.11 -20.40
N LEU A 2 -31.75 14.80 -20.19
CA LEU A 2 -31.74 14.16 -18.87
C LEU A 2 -30.40 13.42 -18.68
N LEU A 3 -29.74 13.60 -17.54
CA LEU A 3 -28.58 12.80 -17.14
C LEU A 3 -29.01 11.88 -16.00
N LEU A 4 -28.88 10.56 -16.21
CA LEU A 4 -29.07 9.56 -15.18
C LEU A 4 -27.70 9.04 -14.73
N VAL A 5 -27.41 9.15 -13.44
CA VAL A 5 -26.15 8.67 -12.84
C VAL A 5 -26.46 7.43 -12.00
N LEU A 6 -25.80 6.33 -12.31
CA LEU A 6 -25.89 5.06 -11.59
C LEU A 6 -24.53 4.78 -10.94
N ASP A 7 -24.51 4.80 -9.62
CA ASP A 7 -23.29 4.55 -8.86
C ASP A 7 -23.15 3.05 -8.54
N ASP A 8 -21.91 2.58 -8.44
CA ASP A 8 -21.54 1.23 -8.01
C ASP A 8 -22.24 0.08 -8.75
N LEU A 9 -22.25 0.14 -10.09
CA LEU A 9 -22.90 -0.87 -10.94
C LEU A 9 -22.40 -2.30 -10.70
N HIS A 10 -21.20 -2.46 -10.16
CA HIS A 10 -20.62 -3.77 -9.83
C HIS A 10 -21.41 -4.55 -8.75
N TRP A 11 -22.32 -3.90 -8.01
CA TRP A 11 -23.22 -4.57 -7.06
C TRP A 11 -24.60 -4.90 -7.65
N THR A 12 -24.81 -4.70 -8.95
CA THR A 12 -26.10 -5.00 -9.60
C THR A 12 -26.41 -6.49 -9.65
N ASP A 13 -27.65 -6.84 -9.32
CA ASP A 13 -28.19 -8.19 -9.48
C ASP A 13 -28.47 -8.51 -10.97
N SER A 14 -28.96 -9.73 -11.25
CA SER A 14 -29.27 -10.13 -12.63
C SER A 14 -30.35 -9.28 -13.29
N SER A 15 -31.44 -8.99 -12.59
CA SER A 15 -32.58 -8.26 -13.14
C SER A 15 -32.23 -6.80 -13.44
N SER A 16 -31.45 -6.16 -12.57
CA SER A 16 -30.96 -4.79 -12.77
C SER A 16 -30.01 -4.71 -13.97
N ARG A 17 -29.19 -5.74 -14.19
CA ARG A 17 -28.31 -5.82 -15.37
C ARG A 17 -29.07 -6.00 -16.67
N GLU A 18 -30.12 -6.81 -16.68
CA GLU A 18 -30.99 -6.97 -17.85
C GLU A 18 -31.72 -5.65 -18.18
N LEU A 19 -32.23 -4.95 -17.16
CA LEU A 19 -32.83 -3.64 -17.33
C LEU A 19 -31.83 -2.62 -17.87
N LEU A 20 -30.60 -2.59 -17.34
CA LEU A 20 -29.53 -1.72 -17.81
C LEU A 20 -29.23 -1.99 -19.29
N ALA A 21 -29.11 -3.27 -19.67
CA ALA A 21 -28.89 -3.68 -21.06
C ALA A 21 -30.03 -3.22 -21.99
N TYR A 22 -31.27 -3.35 -21.53
CA TYR A 22 -32.45 -2.91 -22.26
C TYR A 22 -32.44 -1.39 -22.45
N ILE A 23 -32.31 -0.62 -21.36
CA ILE A 23 -32.34 0.84 -21.41
C ILE A 23 -31.23 1.36 -22.32
N THR A 24 -29.99 0.90 -22.15
CA THR A 24 -28.82 1.40 -22.90
C THR A 24 -28.99 1.23 -24.42
N ARG A 25 -29.67 0.17 -24.88
CA ARG A 25 -29.93 -0.06 -26.30
C ARG A 25 -31.10 0.76 -26.87
N HIS A 26 -32.04 1.18 -26.02
CA HIS A 26 -33.26 1.86 -26.47
C HIS A 26 -33.19 3.39 -26.33
N ILE A 27 -32.22 3.94 -25.60
CA ILE A 27 -32.10 5.39 -25.38
C ILE A 27 -31.18 6.10 -26.38
N GLN A 28 -30.66 5.42 -27.40
CA GLN A 28 -29.66 5.99 -28.33
C GLN A 28 -30.19 7.22 -29.10
N ASP A 29 -31.48 7.24 -29.44
CA ASP A 29 -32.12 8.37 -30.15
C ASP A 29 -32.81 9.37 -29.20
N GLU A 30 -32.73 9.13 -27.89
CA GLU A 30 -33.37 9.95 -26.88
C GLU A 30 -32.43 11.02 -26.32
N ARG A 31 -32.98 12.11 -25.77
CA ARG A 31 -32.17 13.16 -25.10
C ARG A 31 -31.79 12.75 -23.68
N ILE A 32 -31.29 11.53 -23.51
CA ILE A 32 -30.93 10.92 -22.22
C ILE A 32 -29.47 10.46 -22.28
N VAL A 33 -28.68 10.85 -21.27
CA VAL A 33 -27.32 10.34 -21.06
C VAL A 33 -27.32 9.47 -19.82
N LEU A 34 -26.72 8.29 -19.92
CA LEU A 34 -26.53 7.37 -18.80
C LEU A 34 -25.05 7.35 -18.42
N LEU A 35 -24.74 7.68 -17.16
CA LEU A 35 -23.40 7.58 -16.60
C LEU A 35 -23.40 6.49 -15.53
N GLY A 36 -22.59 5.45 -15.75
CA GLY A 36 -22.40 4.38 -14.79
C GLY A 36 -21.00 4.41 -14.20
N THR A 37 -20.87 4.25 -12.88
CA THR A 37 -19.57 4.01 -12.23
C THR A 37 -19.44 2.52 -11.92
N CYS A 38 -18.24 1.97 -12.08
CA CYS A 38 -17.94 0.60 -11.67
C CYS A 38 -16.47 0.45 -11.32
N ARG A 39 -16.17 -0.51 -10.45
CA ARG A 39 -14.81 -0.86 -10.06
C ARG A 39 -14.42 -2.14 -10.78
N ASP A 40 -13.45 -2.04 -11.70
CA ASP A 40 -13.02 -3.18 -12.52
C ASP A 40 -12.49 -4.35 -11.66
N VAL A 41 -11.79 -4.02 -10.56
CA VAL A 41 -11.30 -5.02 -9.59
C VAL A 41 -12.41 -5.82 -8.91
N GLU A 42 -13.63 -5.29 -8.81
CA GLU A 42 -14.77 -6.01 -8.22
C GLU A 42 -15.54 -6.86 -9.26
N LEU A 43 -15.14 -6.81 -10.54
CA LEU A 43 -15.73 -7.58 -11.62
C LEU A 43 -14.90 -8.85 -11.89
N ALA A 44 -15.21 -9.90 -11.14
CA ALA A 44 -14.66 -11.24 -11.39
C ALA A 44 -14.81 -11.64 -12.89
N PRO A 45 -13.93 -12.50 -13.45
CA PRO A 45 -13.98 -12.86 -14.86
C PRO A 45 -15.34 -13.41 -15.34
N SER A 46 -16.08 -14.09 -14.46
CA SER A 46 -17.42 -14.63 -14.72
C SER A 46 -18.58 -13.66 -14.41
N HIS A 47 -18.28 -12.44 -13.95
CA HIS A 47 -19.30 -11.48 -13.55
C HIS A 47 -20.10 -10.99 -14.76
N GLY A 48 -21.41 -11.20 -14.78
CA GLY A 48 -22.22 -10.93 -15.97
C GLY A 48 -22.29 -9.44 -16.39
N LEU A 49 -21.97 -8.50 -15.49
CA LEU A 49 -21.78 -7.09 -15.88
C LEU A 49 -20.57 -6.91 -16.82
N ARG A 50 -19.49 -7.69 -16.63
CA ARG A 50 -18.28 -7.62 -17.46
C ARG A 50 -18.60 -8.03 -18.89
N THR A 51 -19.37 -9.11 -19.05
CA THR A 51 -19.88 -9.56 -20.35
C THR A 51 -20.75 -8.49 -21.00
N LEU A 52 -21.69 -7.91 -20.25
CA LEU A 52 -22.58 -6.86 -20.76
C LEU A 52 -21.80 -5.62 -21.24
N ILE A 53 -20.80 -5.16 -20.47
CA ILE A 53 -19.94 -4.03 -20.87
C ILE A 53 -19.18 -4.34 -22.17
N ALA A 54 -18.65 -5.57 -22.30
CA ALA A 54 -17.96 -5.99 -23.51
C ALA A 54 -18.90 -6.02 -24.73
N ASP A 55 -20.13 -6.51 -24.56
CA ASP A 55 -21.15 -6.52 -25.61
C ASP A 55 -21.53 -5.10 -26.05
N LEU A 56 -21.87 -4.24 -25.09
CA LEU A 56 -22.26 -2.85 -25.38
C LEU A 56 -21.12 -2.03 -26.00
N ARG A 57 -19.85 -2.31 -25.64
CA ARG A 57 -18.68 -1.71 -26.31
C ARG A 57 -18.58 -2.16 -27.77
N ARG A 58 -18.80 -3.45 -28.06
CA ARG A 58 -18.80 -3.98 -29.44
C ARG A 58 -19.94 -3.40 -30.28
N GLU A 59 -21.10 -3.19 -29.65
CA GLU A 59 -22.26 -2.52 -30.24
C GLU A 59 -22.06 -1.00 -30.40
N GLN A 60 -20.96 -0.43 -29.91
CA GLN A 60 -20.71 1.02 -29.85
C GLN A 60 -21.79 1.80 -29.06
N ALA A 61 -22.51 1.12 -28.17
CA ALA A 61 -23.60 1.69 -27.38
C ALA A 61 -23.11 2.45 -26.14
N ILE A 62 -21.86 2.21 -25.71
CA ILE A 62 -21.26 2.88 -24.55
C ILE A 62 -19.84 3.36 -24.84
N VAL A 63 -19.45 4.41 -24.13
CA VAL A 63 -18.06 4.84 -23.99
C VAL A 63 -17.65 4.60 -22.55
N THR A 64 -16.46 4.03 -22.37
CA THR A 64 -15.87 3.75 -21.06
C THR A 64 -14.67 4.64 -20.85
N VAL A 65 -14.60 5.27 -19.68
CA VAL A 65 -13.46 6.12 -19.29
C VAL A 65 -12.74 5.42 -18.16
N ALA A 66 -11.47 5.05 -18.38
CA ALA A 66 -10.63 4.51 -17.33
C ALA A 66 -10.14 5.66 -16.45
N VAL A 67 -10.53 5.66 -15.17
CA VAL A 67 -10.05 6.64 -14.20
C VAL A 67 -8.72 6.15 -13.64
N GLN A 68 -7.65 6.86 -13.97
CA GLN A 68 -6.32 6.56 -13.45
C GLN A 68 -6.14 7.11 -12.03
N PRO A 69 -5.25 6.52 -11.22
CA PRO A 69 -4.82 7.13 -9.97
C PRO A 69 -4.34 8.57 -10.18
N LEU A 70 -4.60 9.44 -9.20
CA LEU A 70 -4.14 10.82 -9.24
C LEU A 70 -2.60 10.87 -9.19
N THR A 71 -2.02 11.79 -9.97
CA THR A 71 -0.60 12.11 -9.88
C THR A 71 -0.27 12.75 -8.53
N LEU A 72 1.01 12.72 -8.13
CA LEU A 72 1.48 13.41 -6.92
C LEU A 72 1.10 14.90 -6.92
N SER A 73 1.18 15.57 -8.07
CA SER A 73 0.77 16.98 -8.20
C SER A 73 -0.73 17.19 -7.99
N GLN A 74 -1.57 16.29 -8.50
CA GLN A 74 -3.02 16.36 -8.31
C GLN A 74 -3.41 16.07 -6.85
N ILE A 75 -2.76 15.10 -6.21
CA ILE A 75 -2.91 14.87 -4.76
C ILE A 75 -2.49 16.11 -3.98
N GLY A 76 -1.35 16.71 -4.31
CA GLY A 76 -0.89 17.95 -3.67
C GLY A 76 -1.87 19.11 -3.83
N THR A 77 -2.57 19.17 -4.97
CA THR A 77 -3.64 20.15 -5.21
C THR A 77 -4.87 19.87 -4.34
N LEU A 78 -5.25 18.60 -4.20
CA LEU A 78 -6.39 18.17 -3.37
C LEU A 78 -6.22 18.57 -1.90
N VAL A 79 -5.00 18.46 -1.37
CA VAL A 79 -4.67 18.78 0.03
C VAL A 79 -3.91 20.09 0.20
N ALA A 80 -3.97 21.00 -0.78
CA ALA A 80 -3.20 22.25 -0.80
C ALA A 80 -3.54 23.22 0.35
N HIS A 81 -4.63 22.99 1.07
CA HIS A 81 -5.02 23.74 2.27
C HIS A 81 -4.11 23.45 3.48
N LEU A 82 -3.29 22.39 3.42
CA LEU A 82 -2.37 21.99 4.49
C LEU A 82 -0.96 22.58 4.33
N PRO A 83 -0.19 22.64 5.43
CA PRO A 83 1.23 22.95 5.39
C PRO A 83 2.04 22.02 4.47
N GLN A 84 3.04 22.58 3.77
CA GLN A 84 3.77 21.89 2.70
C GLN A 84 4.48 20.61 3.14
N ASN A 85 4.97 20.55 4.38
CA ASN A 85 5.58 19.35 4.96
C ASN A 85 4.56 18.20 5.08
N ILE A 86 3.31 18.50 5.42
CA ILE A 86 2.23 17.50 5.51
C ILE A 86 1.77 17.10 4.11
N VAL A 87 1.65 18.06 3.19
CA VAL A 87 1.32 17.77 1.78
C VAL A 87 2.31 16.78 1.17
N HIS A 88 3.62 16.97 1.35
CA HIS A 88 4.62 16.03 0.84
C HIS A 88 4.48 14.62 1.44
N SER A 89 4.20 14.54 2.74
CA SER A 89 3.91 13.26 3.40
C SER A 89 2.69 12.58 2.78
N ILE A 90 1.59 13.31 2.60
CA ILE A 90 0.34 12.79 2.03
C ILE A 90 0.52 12.38 0.57
N GLN A 91 1.24 13.17 -0.24
CA GLN A 91 1.55 12.83 -1.64
C GLN A 91 2.21 11.46 -1.75
N SER A 92 3.20 11.18 -0.90
CA SER A 92 3.89 9.88 -0.88
C SER A 92 3.01 8.75 -0.37
N GLN A 93 2.17 9.01 0.63
CA GLN A 93 1.38 7.97 1.28
C GLN A 93 0.11 7.63 0.52
N ALA A 94 -0.61 8.62 -0.05
CA ALA A 94 -1.91 8.41 -0.66
C ALA A 94 -1.88 7.52 -1.91
N ALA A 95 -0.71 7.27 -2.51
CA ALA A 95 -0.53 6.40 -3.69
C ALA A 95 -1.52 6.70 -4.84
N GLY A 96 -1.83 8.00 -5.05
CA GLY A 96 -2.77 8.47 -6.06
C GLY A 96 -4.26 8.23 -5.74
N ASN A 97 -4.59 7.80 -4.53
CA ASN A 97 -5.97 7.60 -4.09
C ASN A 97 -6.51 8.87 -3.38
N PRO A 98 -7.54 9.53 -3.94
CA PRO A 98 -8.14 10.73 -3.35
C PRO A 98 -8.68 10.51 -1.94
N PHE A 99 -9.34 9.37 -1.69
CA PHE A 99 -9.90 9.03 -0.38
C PHE A 99 -8.81 8.94 0.70
N PHE A 100 -7.69 8.30 0.38
CA PHE A 100 -6.55 8.23 1.31
C PHE A 100 -5.96 9.61 1.57
N ALA A 101 -5.81 10.44 0.55
CA ALA A 101 -5.31 11.80 0.72
C ALA A 101 -6.20 12.62 1.66
N GLU A 102 -7.52 12.55 1.49
CA GLU A 102 -8.49 13.25 2.35
C GLU A 102 -8.48 12.72 3.79
N GLU A 103 -8.39 11.42 4.01
CA GLU A 103 -8.38 10.84 5.36
C GLU A 103 -7.06 11.14 6.11
N LEU A 104 -5.92 11.11 5.41
CA LEU A 104 -4.64 11.55 5.99
C LEU A 104 -4.64 13.06 6.29
N ALA A 105 -5.28 13.86 5.42
CA ALA A 105 -5.47 15.29 5.66
C ALA A 105 -6.31 15.53 6.94
N ARG A 106 -7.45 14.85 7.06
CA ARG A 106 -8.35 14.96 8.23
C ARG A 106 -7.64 14.69 9.56
N VAL A 107 -6.79 13.67 9.62
CA VAL A 107 -6.03 13.35 10.84
C VAL A 107 -4.98 14.40 11.13
N SER A 108 -4.34 14.93 10.10
CA SER A 108 -3.34 16.00 10.24
C SER A 108 -3.95 17.30 10.76
N GLU A 109 -5.15 17.65 10.30
CA GLU A 109 -5.92 18.79 10.82
C GLU A 109 -6.37 18.55 12.26
N SER A 110 -6.85 17.35 12.58
CA SER A 110 -7.30 17.00 13.94
C SER A 110 -6.16 17.04 14.96
N ALA A 111 -4.95 16.67 14.55
CA ALA A 111 -3.74 16.79 15.37
C ALA A 111 -3.30 18.25 15.57
N GLN A 112 -3.61 19.14 14.63
CA GLN A 112 -3.35 20.59 14.74
C GLN A 112 -4.40 21.34 15.58
N ILE A 113 -5.62 20.81 15.69
CA ILE A 113 -6.73 21.42 16.44
C ILE A 113 -6.61 21.18 17.96
N MET A 114 -5.66 20.36 18.44
CA MET A 114 -5.31 20.37 19.87
C MET A 114 -4.69 21.73 20.22
N PRO A 115 -5.38 22.60 20.96
CA PRO A 115 -4.86 23.93 21.20
C PRO A 115 -3.66 23.79 22.12
N SER A 116 -2.52 24.32 21.66
CA SER A 116 -1.42 24.72 22.50
C SER A 116 -1.87 25.91 23.37
N HIS A 117 -2.73 25.65 24.36
CA HIS A 117 -3.04 26.62 25.40
C HIS A 117 -1.86 26.71 26.38
N ALA A 118 -0.95 27.61 26.03
CA ALA A 118 -0.36 28.66 26.85
C ALA A 118 -0.43 28.55 28.39
N GLU A 119 0.78 28.54 28.96
CA GLU A 119 1.31 29.47 29.98
C GLU A 119 0.78 29.49 31.45
N PHE A 120 1.74 29.80 32.34
CA PHE A 120 1.71 30.13 33.78
C PHE A 120 1.80 28.92 34.75
N HIS A 121 2.90 28.67 35.47
CA HIS A 121 3.67 29.60 36.31
C HIS A 121 5.18 29.26 36.43
N ASN A 122 5.94 30.34 36.45
CA ASN A 122 7.35 30.56 36.74
C ASN A 122 7.83 30.01 38.10
N HIS A 123 9.00 29.37 38.15
CA HIS A 123 10.03 29.56 39.20
C HIS A 123 11.41 29.16 38.65
N GLY A 124 12.41 30.03 38.90
CA GLY A 124 13.77 30.02 38.34
C GLY A 124 14.57 28.72 38.49
N ILE A 125 15.75 28.57 37.91
CA ILE A 125 16.94 29.43 38.03
C ILE A 125 17.84 29.27 36.78
N SER A 126 18.44 30.39 36.37
CA SER A 126 19.59 30.66 35.49
C SER A 126 20.54 29.52 35.07
N SER A 127 20.84 29.41 33.76
CA SER A 127 22.12 29.88 33.17
C SER A 127 22.23 29.65 31.64
N PRO A 128 23.06 30.44 30.90
CA PRO A 128 23.00 30.56 29.44
C PRO A 128 24.21 29.98 28.65
N ALA A 129 24.03 29.93 27.32
CA ALA A 129 24.98 29.71 26.21
C ALA A 129 25.42 28.25 25.98
N ILE A 130 25.46 27.69 24.76
CA ILE A 130 26.06 28.19 23.50
C ILE A 130 25.28 27.64 22.30
N GLY A 131 25.06 28.48 21.28
CA GLY A 131 24.27 28.16 20.10
C GLY A 131 24.96 27.25 19.08
N ARG A 132 24.12 26.60 18.28
CA ARG A 132 24.36 26.21 16.89
C ARG A 132 23.00 26.18 16.17
N ALA A 133 22.91 26.98 15.11
CA ALA A 133 21.83 26.96 14.14
C ALA A 133 22.07 25.86 13.11
N ASP A 134 21.00 25.53 12.38
CA ASP A 134 20.90 24.65 11.20
C ASP A 134 20.93 23.13 11.44
N GLU A 135 19.77 22.48 11.38
CA GLU A 135 19.34 21.68 10.21
C GLU A 135 18.08 20.85 10.54
N GLY A 136 17.03 21.00 9.72
CA GLY A 136 16.02 19.97 9.43
C GLY A 136 15.29 19.34 10.62
N ASP A 137 14.33 20.06 11.20
CA ASP A 137 13.26 19.44 12.01
C ASP A 137 12.32 18.69 11.06
N THR A 138 12.80 17.55 10.59
CA THR A 138 11.95 16.49 10.05
C THR A 138 11.07 16.07 11.21
N LEU A 139 9.82 16.52 11.19
CA LEU A 139 8.72 15.94 11.95
C LEU A 139 8.73 14.44 11.68
N ARG A 140 9.49 13.70 12.49
CA ARG A 140 9.39 12.26 12.63
C ARG A 140 8.05 12.05 13.28
N VAL A 141 7.03 11.88 12.44
CA VAL A 141 5.76 11.29 12.85
C VAL A 141 6.16 10.02 13.61
N SER A 142 5.91 10.03 14.92
CA SER A 142 6.21 8.88 15.76
C SER A 142 5.48 7.67 15.18
N PRO A 143 6.07 6.45 15.19
CA PRO A 143 5.49 5.26 14.59
C PRO A 143 4.21 4.74 15.30
N ASN A 144 3.59 5.57 16.15
CA ASN A 144 2.33 5.31 16.84
C ASN A 144 1.21 6.24 16.34
N SER A 145 1.21 6.63 15.06
CA SER A 145 0.03 7.27 14.48
C SER A 145 -1.04 6.19 14.28
N THR A 146 -1.99 6.11 15.20
CA THR A 146 -3.25 5.39 14.99
C THR A 146 -3.81 5.77 13.61
N LEU A 147 -3.99 4.76 12.76
CA LEU A 147 -4.57 4.91 11.43
C LEU A 147 -5.87 5.75 11.51
N PRO A 148 -6.12 6.69 10.58
CA PRO A 148 -7.43 7.30 10.45
C PRO A 148 -8.50 6.20 10.38
N GLU A 149 -9.60 6.32 11.15
CA GLU A 149 -10.65 5.29 11.22
C GLU A 149 -11.18 4.91 9.82
N GLY A 150 -11.28 5.86 8.89
CA GLY A 150 -11.71 5.60 7.53
C GLY A 150 -10.73 4.73 6.73
N ILE A 151 -9.43 4.91 6.91
CA ILE A 151 -8.40 4.07 6.27
C ILE A 151 -8.39 2.69 6.91
N ALA A 152 -8.45 2.61 8.25
CA ALA A 152 -8.52 1.35 8.96
C ALA A 152 -9.74 0.52 8.52
N ALA A 153 -10.93 1.13 8.44
CA ALA A 153 -12.14 0.45 8.00
C ALA A 153 -12.06 -0.07 6.56
N VAL A 154 -11.46 0.69 5.63
CA VAL A 154 -11.25 0.24 4.25
C VAL A 154 -10.24 -0.91 4.19
N LEU A 155 -9.15 -0.84 4.95
CA LEU A 155 -8.16 -1.90 5.04
C LEU A 155 -8.75 -3.17 5.67
N GLU A 156 -9.45 -3.05 6.79
CA GLU A 156 -10.15 -4.15 7.46
C GLU A 156 -11.19 -4.80 6.54
N ARG A 157 -11.96 -4.01 5.79
CA ARG A 157 -12.92 -4.56 4.81
C ARG A 157 -12.22 -5.32 3.69
N ARG A 158 -11.06 -4.86 3.21
CA ARG A 158 -10.29 -5.56 2.17
C ARG A 158 -9.65 -6.84 2.72
N LEU A 159 -9.03 -6.77 3.90
CA LEU A 159 -8.46 -7.93 4.58
C LEU A 159 -9.53 -8.95 4.94
N GLY A 160 -10.71 -8.51 5.38
CA GLY A 160 -11.84 -9.38 5.71
C GLY A 160 -12.46 -10.12 4.52
N ARG A 161 -12.13 -9.74 3.29
CA ARG A 161 -12.50 -10.48 2.07
C ARG A 161 -11.51 -11.60 1.73
N LEU A 162 -10.35 -11.63 2.40
CA LEU A 162 -9.34 -12.66 2.21
C LEU A 162 -9.59 -13.88 3.09
N SER A 163 -9.17 -15.04 2.60
CA SER A 163 -8.98 -16.26 3.36
C SER A 163 -7.98 -16.04 4.51
N SER A 164 -8.15 -16.81 5.59
CA SER A 164 -7.21 -16.78 6.72
C SER A 164 -5.80 -17.19 6.30
N GLU A 165 -5.68 -18.11 5.34
CA GLU A 165 -4.40 -18.53 4.76
C GLU A 165 -3.71 -17.40 4.00
N CYS A 166 -4.47 -16.64 3.20
CA CYS A 166 -3.94 -15.47 2.49
C CYS A 166 -3.49 -14.39 3.48
N GLN A 167 -4.27 -14.09 4.52
CA GLN A 167 -3.86 -13.13 5.56
C GLN A 167 -2.56 -13.56 6.27
N VAL A 168 -2.43 -14.84 6.60
CA VAL A 168 -1.20 -15.39 7.19
C VAL A 168 -0.02 -15.28 6.22
N LEU A 169 -0.24 -15.53 4.93
CA LEU A 169 0.78 -15.38 3.89
C LEU A 169 1.22 -13.91 3.74
N LEU A 170 0.27 -12.97 3.69
CA LEU A 170 0.56 -11.54 3.61
C LEU A 170 1.28 -11.03 4.86
N GLY A 171 0.99 -11.57 6.05
CA GLY A 171 1.76 -11.28 7.26
C GLY A 171 3.23 -11.72 7.16
N LYS A 172 3.52 -12.82 6.46
CA LYS A 172 4.90 -13.23 6.14
C LYS A 172 5.55 -12.28 5.13
N ALA A 173 4.81 -11.91 4.09
CA ALA A 173 5.27 -10.97 3.07
C ALA A 173 5.56 -9.57 3.64
N ALA A 174 4.74 -9.08 4.57
CA ALA A 174 4.92 -7.80 5.24
C ALA A 174 6.26 -7.70 5.98
N VAL A 175 6.83 -8.82 6.44
CA VAL A 175 8.16 -8.85 7.06
C VAL A 175 9.25 -8.61 6.02
N LEU A 176 9.13 -9.15 4.79
CA LEU A 176 10.07 -8.89 3.69
C LEU A 176 10.07 -7.41 3.26
N GLY A 177 8.98 -6.70 3.52
CA GLY A 177 8.82 -5.28 3.28
C GLY A 177 7.63 -4.95 2.39
N GLY A 178 7.64 -3.75 1.81
CA GLY A 178 6.59 -3.27 0.89
C GLY A 178 6.62 -3.90 -0.50
N SER A 179 7.72 -4.57 -0.85
CA SER A 179 7.96 -5.21 -2.15
C SER A 179 8.70 -6.53 -1.95
N PHE A 180 8.33 -7.56 -2.69
CA PHE A 180 8.95 -8.88 -2.58
C PHE A 180 8.81 -9.70 -3.88
N GLU A 181 9.71 -10.65 -4.08
CA GLU A 181 9.64 -11.60 -5.19
C GLU A 181 8.99 -12.93 -4.75
N PHE A 182 8.43 -13.67 -5.71
CA PHE A 182 7.83 -14.98 -5.44
C PHE A 182 8.79 -15.94 -4.73
N GLY A 183 10.04 -16.02 -5.18
CA GLY A 183 11.05 -16.92 -4.60
C GLY A 183 11.34 -16.62 -3.13
N GLN A 184 11.36 -15.34 -2.74
CA GLN A 184 11.55 -14.93 -1.35
C GLN A 184 10.35 -15.36 -0.48
N LEU A 185 9.12 -15.15 -0.99
CA LEU A 185 7.91 -15.54 -0.27
C LEU A 185 7.73 -17.06 -0.17
N LEU A 186 8.14 -17.82 -1.19
CA LEU A 186 8.14 -19.29 -1.17
C LEU A 186 8.98 -19.81 0.00
N LEU A 187 10.19 -19.27 0.19
CA LEU A 187 11.05 -19.58 1.33
C LEU A 187 10.43 -19.14 2.67
N MET A 188 9.57 -18.11 2.67
CA MET A 188 8.77 -17.69 3.84
C MET A 188 7.54 -18.57 4.11
N ALA A 189 7.03 -19.33 3.14
CA ALA A 189 5.76 -20.03 3.30
C ALA A 189 5.85 -21.28 4.21
N ASN A 190 7.04 -21.83 4.42
CA ASN A 190 7.37 -23.01 5.24
C ASN A 190 6.79 -24.34 4.72
N GLU A 191 5.56 -24.40 4.20
CA GLU A 191 4.90 -25.69 3.86
C GLU A 191 3.77 -25.56 2.80
N HIS A 192 3.93 -24.70 1.79
CA HIS A 192 2.95 -24.60 0.71
C HIS A 192 3.57 -24.99 -0.63
N GLN A 193 2.82 -25.77 -1.41
CA GLN A 193 3.13 -26.02 -2.81
C GLN A 193 3.11 -24.67 -3.55
N GLU A 194 3.98 -24.51 -4.54
CA GLU A 194 4.09 -23.26 -5.31
C GLU A 194 2.72 -22.78 -5.83
N ASP A 195 1.92 -23.69 -6.39
CA ASP A 195 0.58 -23.40 -6.90
C ASP A 195 -0.35 -22.81 -5.82
N ALA A 196 -0.31 -23.34 -4.60
CA ALA A 196 -1.15 -22.85 -3.51
C ALA A 196 -0.75 -21.42 -3.08
N ILE A 197 0.53 -21.08 -3.12
CA ILE A 197 0.99 -19.71 -2.83
C ILE A 197 0.54 -18.77 -3.94
N LEU A 198 0.63 -19.19 -5.20
CA LEU A 198 0.16 -18.42 -6.34
C LEU A 198 -1.34 -18.14 -6.25
N ASP A 199 -2.16 -19.14 -5.90
CA ASP A 199 -3.59 -18.97 -5.69
C ASP A 199 -3.90 -17.90 -4.61
N LEU A 200 -3.14 -17.90 -3.50
CA LEU A 200 -3.28 -16.91 -2.43
C LEU A 200 -2.78 -15.51 -2.85
N LEU A 201 -1.76 -15.42 -3.70
CA LEU A 201 -1.29 -14.15 -4.25
C LEU A 201 -2.30 -13.58 -5.24
N GLU A 202 -2.89 -14.40 -6.10
CA GLU A 202 -3.97 -13.99 -6.99
C GLU A 202 -5.19 -13.50 -6.20
N GLU A 203 -5.51 -14.14 -5.07
CA GLU A 203 -6.54 -13.68 -4.15
C GLU A 203 -6.26 -12.26 -3.65
N ALA A 204 -5.02 -11.99 -3.20
CA ALA A 204 -4.59 -10.68 -2.73
C ALA A 204 -4.56 -9.61 -3.83
N LEU A 205 -4.17 -9.98 -5.06
CA LEU A 205 -4.24 -9.11 -6.25
C LEU A 205 -5.69 -8.75 -6.59
N ARG A 206 -6.61 -9.73 -6.60
CA ARG A 206 -8.05 -9.51 -6.82
C ARG A 206 -8.68 -8.62 -5.74
N ALA A 207 -8.24 -8.76 -4.49
CA ALA A 207 -8.66 -7.89 -3.39
C ALA A 207 -8.06 -6.46 -3.46
N GLY A 208 -7.10 -6.23 -4.37
CA GLY A 208 -6.39 -4.96 -4.54
C GLY A 208 -5.49 -4.61 -3.36
N LEU A 209 -4.96 -5.61 -2.65
CA LEU A 209 -3.96 -5.43 -1.59
C LEU A 209 -2.54 -5.50 -2.14
N LEU A 210 -2.35 -6.25 -3.22
CA LEU A 210 -1.10 -6.33 -3.96
C LEU A 210 -1.27 -5.73 -5.37
N THR A 211 -0.12 -5.36 -5.94
CA THR A 211 0.08 -5.09 -7.36
C THR A 211 1.30 -5.87 -7.82
N GLU A 212 1.38 -6.17 -9.11
CA GLU A 212 2.50 -6.89 -9.71
C GLU A 212 3.19 -5.99 -10.75
N GLU A 213 4.52 -6.04 -10.76
CA GLU A 213 5.35 -5.36 -11.75
C GLU A 213 6.39 -6.33 -12.30
N GLY A 214 6.65 -6.23 -13.61
CA GLY A 214 7.59 -7.10 -14.33
C GLY A 214 6.90 -8.07 -15.28
N ALA A 215 7.71 -8.90 -15.95
CA ALA A 215 7.24 -9.89 -16.91
C ALA A 215 8.17 -11.12 -16.91
N GLY A 216 7.60 -12.28 -17.21
CA GLY A 216 8.34 -13.55 -17.27
C GLY A 216 8.76 -14.05 -15.88
N SER A 217 10.05 -14.35 -15.69
CA SER A 217 10.57 -14.90 -14.43
C SER A 217 10.91 -13.87 -13.37
N CYS A 218 10.77 -12.57 -13.67
CA CYS A 218 11.09 -11.47 -12.76
C CYS A 218 9.80 -10.69 -12.44
N ILE A 219 8.97 -11.25 -11.55
CA ILE A 219 7.75 -10.62 -11.06
C ILE A 219 8.02 -10.15 -9.63
N THR A 220 7.85 -8.84 -9.42
CA THR A 220 7.90 -8.23 -8.09
C THR A 220 6.48 -7.87 -7.67
N TYR A 221 6.08 -8.36 -6.50
CA TYR A 221 4.81 -8.00 -5.88
C TYR A 221 5.03 -6.82 -4.95
N HIS A 222 4.09 -5.89 -4.98
CA HIS A 222 4.10 -4.69 -4.15
C HIS A 222 2.80 -4.62 -3.37
N PHE A 223 2.88 -4.33 -2.08
CA PHE A 223 1.69 -3.89 -1.36
C PHE A 223 1.25 -2.56 -1.97
N TRP A 224 -0.02 -2.50 -2.38
CA TRP A 224 -0.56 -1.30 -3.00
C TRP A 224 -0.44 -0.07 -2.08
N HIS A 225 -0.40 -0.29 -0.75
CA HIS A 225 -0.22 0.76 0.24
C HIS A 225 0.71 0.33 1.39
N PRO A 226 1.69 1.17 1.81
CA PRO A 226 2.60 0.85 2.94
C PRO A 226 1.89 0.56 4.26
N LEU A 227 0.75 1.20 4.52
CA LEU A 227 -0.06 0.94 5.72
C LEU A 227 -0.59 -0.50 5.81
N ILE A 228 -0.75 -1.23 4.70
CA ILE A 228 -1.09 -2.65 4.74
C ILE A 228 0.03 -3.43 5.43
N VAL A 229 1.28 -3.10 5.10
CA VAL A 229 2.47 -3.71 5.72
C VAL A 229 2.49 -3.41 7.21
N SER A 230 2.33 -2.14 7.60
CA SER A 230 2.31 -1.73 9.01
C SER A 230 1.23 -2.45 9.79
N HIS A 231 0.00 -2.49 9.26
CA HIS A 231 -1.12 -3.16 9.89
C HIS A 231 -0.84 -4.66 10.06
N LEU A 232 -0.45 -5.36 8.99
CA LEU A 232 -0.14 -6.80 9.07
C LEU A 232 1.02 -7.10 10.02
N TYR A 233 2.03 -6.24 10.05
CA TYR A 233 3.21 -6.39 10.91
C TYR A 233 2.88 -6.18 12.39
N GLU A 234 2.07 -5.17 12.72
CA GLU A 234 1.66 -4.86 14.11
C GLU A 234 0.79 -5.95 14.74
N HIS A 235 0.06 -6.73 13.92
CA HIS A 235 -0.73 -7.87 14.40
C HIS A 235 0.11 -9.12 14.70
N LEU A 236 1.42 -9.11 14.41
CA LEU A 236 2.31 -10.22 14.73
C LEU A 236 2.84 -10.10 16.16
N SER A 237 2.82 -11.21 16.90
CA SER A 237 3.51 -11.26 18.19
C SER A 237 5.02 -11.09 18.02
N ALA A 238 5.70 -10.55 19.04
CA ALA A 238 7.15 -10.35 19.02
C ALA A 238 7.93 -11.64 18.68
N ALA A 239 7.49 -12.79 19.20
CA ALA A 239 8.10 -14.08 18.89
C ALA A 239 7.93 -14.49 17.42
N ARG A 240 6.73 -14.26 16.85
CA ARG A 240 6.44 -14.54 15.43
C ARG A 240 7.22 -13.61 14.51
N CYS A 241 7.30 -12.33 14.86
CA CYS A 241 8.10 -11.32 14.17
C CYS A 241 9.59 -11.73 14.13
N ALA A 242 10.19 -12.06 15.28
CA ALA A 242 11.59 -12.50 15.34
C ALA A 242 11.83 -13.80 14.53
N GLN A 243 10.89 -14.75 14.59
CA GLN A 243 10.95 -15.96 13.77
C GLN A 243 10.94 -15.64 12.27
N LEU A 244 10.03 -14.77 11.82
CA LEU A 244 9.92 -14.39 10.41
C LEU A 244 11.12 -13.58 9.94
N HIS A 245 11.68 -12.69 10.76
CA HIS A 245 12.91 -11.97 10.41
C HIS A 245 14.11 -12.92 10.24
N ARG A 246 14.29 -13.93 11.10
CA ARG A 246 15.33 -14.95 10.89
C ARG A 246 15.15 -15.68 9.56
N ARG A 247 13.91 -16.06 9.25
CA ARG A 247 13.60 -16.73 7.98
C ARG A 247 13.86 -15.82 6.79
N ALA A 248 13.44 -14.56 6.85
CA ALA A 248 13.68 -13.56 5.81
C ALA A 248 15.17 -13.37 5.54
N ALA A 249 16.00 -13.30 6.59
CA ALA A 249 17.46 -13.28 6.42
C ALA A 249 17.96 -14.53 5.67
N SER A 250 17.50 -15.73 6.04
CA SER A 250 17.86 -16.96 5.33
C SER A 250 17.40 -16.97 3.87
N ALA A 251 16.19 -16.46 3.59
CA ALA A 251 15.65 -16.40 2.23
C ALA A 251 16.46 -15.45 1.35
N LEU A 252 16.79 -14.26 1.85
CA LEU A 252 17.63 -13.29 1.15
C LEU A 252 19.03 -13.85 0.85
N LEU A 253 19.63 -14.56 1.81
CA LEU A 253 20.93 -15.21 1.61
C LEU A 253 20.88 -16.33 0.55
N GLN A 254 19.80 -17.10 0.49
CA GLN A 254 19.65 -18.17 -0.50
C GLN A 254 19.42 -17.62 -1.91
N VAL A 255 18.53 -16.64 -2.06
CA VAL A 255 18.18 -16.07 -3.37
C VAL A 255 19.35 -15.30 -3.98
N HIS A 256 20.13 -14.58 -3.16
CA HIS A 256 21.21 -13.71 -3.62
C HIS A 256 22.61 -14.26 -3.36
N HIS A 257 22.76 -15.58 -3.28
CA HIS A 257 24.06 -16.20 -3.07
C HIS A 257 25.10 -15.70 -4.08
N GLY A 258 26.21 -15.12 -3.57
CA GLY A 258 27.27 -14.52 -4.38
C GLY A 258 27.05 -13.07 -4.83
N HIS A 259 25.90 -12.47 -4.54
CA HIS A 259 25.59 -11.04 -4.81
C HIS A 259 25.07 -10.31 -3.57
N GLU A 260 25.47 -10.78 -2.39
CA GLU A 260 24.99 -10.31 -1.08
C GLU A 260 25.27 -8.83 -0.82
N GLY A 261 26.36 -8.29 -1.40
CA GLY A 261 26.74 -6.89 -1.21
C GLY A 261 25.63 -5.90 -1.57
N ALA A 262 24.86 -6.16 -2.63
CA ALA A 262 23.78 -5.28 -3.08
C ALA A 262 22.59 -5.23 -2.11
N ILE A 263 22.39 -6.29 -1.32
CA ILE A 263 21.27 -6.44 -0.38
C ILE A 263 21.72 -6.54 1.08
N ALA A 264 23.00 -6.27 1.37
CA ALA A 264 23.60 -6.44 2.70
C ALA A 264 22.89 -5.60 3.77
N ALA A 265 22.36 -4.43 3.41
CA ALA A 265 21.57 -3.58 4.32
C ALA A 265 20.27 -4.27 4.74
N ALA A 266 19.56 -4.90 3.80
CA ALA A 266 18.34 -5.65 4.08
C ALA A 266 18.65 -6.89 4.93
N ILE A 267 19.71 -7.65 4.61
CA ILE A 267 20.16 -8.80 5.40
C ILE A 267 20.45 -8.37 6.85
N THR A 268 21.20 -7.28 7.03
CA THR A 268 21.55 -6.73 8.35
C THR A 268 20.30 -6.40 9.16
N HIS A 269 19.31 -5.74 8.55
CA HIS A 269 18.04 -5.40 9.18
C HIS A 269 17.34 -6.66 9.72
N HIS A 270 17.22 -7.70 8.89
CA HIS A 270 16.57 -8.95 9.26
C HIS A 270 17.35 -9.76 10.30
N LEU A 271 18.68 -9.81 10.24
CA LEU A 271 19.52 -10.47 11.25
C LEU A 271 19.38 -9.78 12.61
N SER A 272 19.41 -8.45 12.65
CA SER A 272 19.23 -7.67 13.87
C SER A 272 17.85 -7.89 14.50
N LYS A 273 16.77 -7.75 13.72
CA LYS A 273 15.40 -7.99 14.19
C LYS A 273 15.11 -9.46 14.52
N GLY A 274 15.83 -10.38 13.89
CA GLY A 274 15.74 -11.82 14.13
C GLY A 274 16.51 -12.31 15.36
N GLY A 275 17.39 -11.46 15.94
CA GLY A 275 18.25 -11.82 17.07
C GLY A 275 19.37 -12.78 16.70
N ALA A 276 20.01 -12.58 15.54
CA ALA A 276 21.21 -13.32 15.14
C ALA A 276 22.43 -12.95 15.99
N GLU A 277 23.51 -13.73 15.85
CA GLU A 277 24.76 -13.48 16.58
C GLU A 277 25.38 -12.13 16.19
N PRO A 278 25.95 -11.37 17.15
CA PRO A 278 26.51 -10.05 16.89
C PRO A 278 27.57 -10.01 15.79
N ASP A 279 28.42 -11.04 15.72
CA ASP A 279 29.48 -11.13 14.71
C ASP A 279 28.91 -11.24 13.30
N GLN A 280 27.80 -11.97 13.13
CA GLN A 280 27.13 -12.10 11.84
C GLN A 280 26.47 -10.78 11.43
N ILE A 281 25.83 -10.09 12.37
CA ILE A 281 25.23 -8.76 12.13
C ILE A 281 26.31 -7.76 11.72
N ALA A 282 27.44 -7.73 12.43
CA ALA A 282 28.56 -6.84 12.16
C ALA A 282 29.14 -7.06 10.76
N HIS A 283 29.30 -8.33 10.35
CA HIS A 283 29.81 -8.68 9.03
C HIS A 283 28.96 -8.08 7.89
N TYR A 284 27.63 -8.29 7.93
CA TYR A 284 26.74 -7.76 6.89
C TYR A 284 26.56 -6.24 7.00
N ALA A 285 26.66 -5.66 8.20
CA ALA A 285 26.63 -4.21 8.39
C ALA A 285 27.86 -3.54 7.75
N GLU A 286 29.04 -4.13 7.91
CA GLU A 286 30.27 -3.68 7.25
C GLU A 286 30.16 -3.80 5.73
N LEU A 287 29.65 -4.93 5.23
CA LEU A 287 29.44 -5.13 3.80
C LEU A 287 28.46 -4.09 3.21
N ALA A 288 27.37 -3.77 3.93
CA ALA A 288 26.42 -2.74 3.55
C ALA A 288 27.06 -1.34 3.51
N GLY A 289 27.90 -1.02 4.52
CA GLY A 289 28.66 0.23 4.56
C GLY A 289 29.63 0.37 3.38
N ASN A 290 30.37 -0.69 3.07
CA ASN A 290 31.31 -0.72 1.95
C ASN A 290 30.59 -0.57 0.60
N GLN A 291 29.42 -1.19 0.43
CA GLN A 291 28.60 -1.04 -0.78
C GLN A 291 28.06 0.39 -0.94
N ALA A 292 27.54 0.98 0.15
CA ALA A 292 27.05 2.35 0.14
C ALA A 292 28.17 3.36 -0.17
N TYR A 293 29.36 3.16 0.40
CA TYR A 293 30.55 3.97 0.10
C TYR A 293 30.95 3.86 -1.38
N SER A 294 30.98 2.62 -1.92
CA SER A 294 31.27 2.38 -3.33
C SER A 294 30.29 3.11 -4.25
N LEU A 295 28.98 2.98 -4.04
CA LEU A 295 27.96 3.65 -4.86
C LEU A 295 28.04 5.18 -4.77
N SER A 296 28.39 5.72 -3.60
CA SER A 296 28.53 7.17 -3.39
C SER A 296 29.79 7.74 -4.05
N ALA A 297 30.81 6.93 -4.29
CA ALA A 297 32.05 7.35 -4.96
C ALA A 297 31.92 7.47 -6.49
N PHE A 298 30.81 6.99 -7.07
CA PHE A 298 30.52 7.06 -8.51
C PHE A 298 29.43 8.11 -8.87
N VAL A 299 29.03 8.96 -7.92
CA VAL A 299 28.10 10.09 -8.11
C VAL A 299 28.88 11.40 -8.05
#